data_AF-A0A162QWH9-F1
#
_entry.id   AF-A0A162QWH9-F1
#
_cell.length_a   1.000
_cell.length_b   1.000
_cell.length_c   1.000
_cell.angle_alpha   90.00
_cell.angle_beta   90.00
_cell.angle_gamma   90.00
#
_symmetry.space_group_name_H-M   'P 1'
#
loop_
_entity.id
_entity.type
_entity.pdbx_description
1 polymer ?
#
loop_
_entity_poly.entity_id
_entity_poly.type
_entity_poly.pdbx_seq_one_letter_code
_entity_poly.pdbx_strand_id
1 'polypeptide(L)'
;MSLLLTKTCEYAILVTIQQGRSFARNATVKVETELDLKLPPSINDLIPQNTIIATPATKSDASGNCTFNQSLVYYVSWKQLQRLRKLDATTTLHVHENKQRFALTFSISEAKEVVHQAGHKLDQIYKFVADKGAWCSIQNATENQQLKAGLFYVQMPDNNNAISVTTPSIQLRSPPPTPSIPKRVNTMASSRRKKVLSILGSSSHTTKLPDKKSADKKSASTAAPPPPPAVPPPL
;
A
#
# COMPACT_ATOMS: atom_id res chain seq x y z
N MET A 1 4.26 -4.77 16.40
CA MET A 1 5.13 -3.73 15.80
C MET A 1 4.25 -2.83 14.94
N SER A 2 4.45 -1.52 14.95
CA SER A 2 3.61 -0.56 14.19
C SER A 2 4.44 0.49 13.46
N LEU A 3 3.96 0.96 12.32
CA LEU A 3 4.60 2.03 11.56
C LEU A 3 3.60 3.11 11.15
N LEU A 4 4.02 4.37 11.30
CA LEU A 4 3.21 5.55 11.07
C LEU A 4 3.53 6.15 9.69
N LEU A 5 2.56 6.16 8.78
CA LEU A 5 2.78 6.61 7.38
C LEU A 5 2.33 8.05 7.13
N THR A 6 1.50 8.65 8.00
CA THR A 6 0.92 9.98 7.78
C THR A 6 0.78 10.80 9.07
N LYS A 7 0.84 12.14 8.95
CA LYS A 7 0.66 13.08 10.09
C LYS A 7 -0.71 12.92 10.78
N THR A 8 -1.73 12.50 10.05
CA THR A 8 -3.04 12.11 10.59
C THR A 8 -3.17 10.59 10.49
N CYS A 9 -3.46 9.93 11.62
CA CYS A 9 -3.63 8.49 11.72
C CYS A 9 -5.09 8.18 12.03
N GLU A 10 -5.94 8.26 11.00
CA GLU A 10 -7.38 8.05 11.15
C GLU A 10 -7.73 6.56 11.05
N TYR A 11 -6.89 5.77 10.38
CA TYR A 11 -7.10 4.35 10.17
C TYR A 11 -5.83 3.54 10.44
N ALA A 12 -6.01 2.27 10.79
CA ALA A 12 -4.96 1.28 10.88
C ALA A 12 -5.27 0.08 9.99
N ILE A 13 -4.29 -0.33 9.19
CA ILE A 13 -4.31 -1.61 8.47
C ILE A 13 -3.59 -2.63 9.34
N LEU A 14 -4.27 -3.73 9.64
CA LEU A 14 -3.82 -4.78 10.56
C LEU A 14 -3.54 -6.05 9.78
N VAL A 15 -2.31 -6.55 9.91
CA VAL A 15 -1.92 -7.87 9.42
C VAL A 15 -1.72 -8.78 10.62
N THR A 16 -2.69 -9.65 10.85
CA THR A 16 -2.65 -10.62 11.95
C THR A 16 -1.92 -11.88 11.50
N ILE A 17 -1.03 -12.38 12.36
CA ILE A 17 -0.25 -13.58 12.14
C ILE A 17 -0.38 -14.41 13.41
N GLN A 18 -1.14 -15.51 13.35
CA GLN A 18 -1.47 -16.29 14.53
C GLN A 18 -0.49 -17.46 14.70
N GLN A 19 -0.48 -18.38 13.73
CA GLN A 19 0.22 -19.64 13.81
C GLN A 19 0.73 -20.07 12.44
N GLY A 20 1.81 -20.84 12.43
CA GLY A 20 2.31 -21.57 11.29
C GLY A 20 2.24 -23.08 11.53
N ARG A 21 2.04 -23.88 10.48
CA ARG A 21 2.09 -25.34 10.54
C ARG A 21 2.81 -25.94 9.35
N SER A 22 3.32 -27.16 9.55
CA SER A 22 4.07 -27.94 8.56
C SER A 22 5.37 -27.29 8.10
N PHE A 23 6.03 -26.54 8.99
CA PHE A 23 7.39 -26.05 8.80
C PHE A 23 8.41 -27.13 9.14
N ALA A 24 9.64 -26.99 8.66
CA ALA A 24 10.74 -27.88 9.03
C ALA A 24 10.94 -27.86 10.56
N ARG A 25 11.29 -29.01 11.14
CA ARG A 25 11.41 -29.18 12.60
C ARG A 25 12.54 -28.32 13.16
N ASN A 26 12.28 -27.63 14.28
CA ASN A 26 13.23 -26.71 14.92
C ASN A 26 13.74 -25.57 14.01
N ALA A 27 13.04 -25.29 12.91
CA ALA A 27 13.35 -24.17 12.04
C ALA A 27 13.09 -22.84 12.74
N THR A 28 13.90 -21.85 12.41
CA THR A 28 13.65 -20.47 12.84
C THR A 28 12.80 -19.79 11.78
N VAL A 29 11.59 -19.39 12.17
CA VAL A 29 10.61 -18.75 11.29
C VAL A 29 10.42 -17.29 11.70
N LYS A 30 10.48 -16.39 10.73
CA LYS A 30 10.21 -14.96 10.90
C LYS A 30 9.27 -14.51 9.80
N VAL A 31 8.28 -13.68 10.12
CA VAL A 31 7.36 -13.14 9.12
C VAL A 31 7.55 -11.63 9.03
N GLU A 32 7.69 -11.15 7.81
CA GLU A 32 7.76 -9.73 7.48
C GLU A 32 6.55 -9.37 6.62
N THR A 33 6.02 -8.16 6.77
CA THR A 33 4.97 -7.61 5.93
C THR A 33 5.53 -6.44 5.15
N GLU A 34 5.12 -6.32 3.90
CA GLU A 34 5.43 -5.22 3.00
C GLU A 34 4.12 -4.72 2.39
N LEU A 35 3.76 -3.47 2.65
CA LEU A 35 2.58 -2.83 2.08
C LEU A 35 3.00 -2.01 0.86
N ASP A 36 2.42 -2.29 -0.30
CA ASP A 36 2.58 -1.46 -1.49
C ASP A 36 1.79 -0.16 -1.32
N LEU A 37 2.48 0.93 -0.99
CA LEU A 37 1.85 2.21 -0.70
C LEU A 37 1.25 2.89 -1.94
N LYS A 38 1.56 2.41 -3.16
CA LYS A 38 1.15 3.01 -4.44
C LYS A 38 1.36 4.53 -4.46
N LEU A 39 2.44 5.05 -3.87
CA LEU A 39 2.65 6.50 -3.74
C LEU A 39 2.83 7.15 -5.12
N PRO A 40 2.39 8.42 -5.29
CA PRO A 40 2.74 9.17 -6.50
C PRO A 40 4.26 9.26 -6.67
N PRO A 41 4.78 9.28 -7.91
CA PRO A 41 6.20 9.43 -8.18
C PRO A 41 6.82 10.66 -7.51
N SER A 42 6.05 11.73 -7.33
CA SER A 42 6.48 12.98 -6.71
C SER A 42 6.76 12.91 -5.20
N ILE A 43 6.34 11.85 -4.51
CA ILE A 43 6.52 11.67 -3.05
C ILE A 43 7.42 10.45 -2.78
N ASN A 44 7.92 9.80 -3.83
CA ASN A 44 8.71 8.57 -3.74
C ASN A 44 9.99 8.74 -2.91
N ASP A 45 10.51 9.96 -2.83
CA ASP A 45 11.75 10.32 -2.13
C ASP A 45 11.55 10.53 -0.61
N LEU A 46 10.30 10.68 -0.14
CA LEU A 46 10.00 11.06 1.25
C LEU A 46 9.56 9.89 2.14
N ILE A 47 9.02 8.83 1.55
CA ILE A 47 8.60 7.62 2.27
C ILE A 47 8.97 6.43 1.38
N PRO A 48 9.78 5.47 1.88
CA PRO A 48 10.09 4.26 1.13
C PRO A 48 8.79 3.56 0.71
N GLN A 49 8.60 3.29 -0.58
CA GLN A 49 7.38 2.64 -1.08
C GLN A 49 7.12 1.30 -0.38
N ASN A 50 8.20 0.63 0.02
CA ASN A 50 8.21 -0.69 0.60
C ASN A 50 8.52 -0.57 2.08
N THR A 51 7.46 -0.27 2.84
CA THR A 51 7.57 -0.17 4.29
C THR A 51 7.45 -1.57 4.90
N ILE A 52 8.56 -2.07 5.46
CA ILE A 52 8.64 -3.42 6.02
C ILE A 52 8.44 -3.39 7.53
N ILE A 53 7.55 -4.24 8.06
CA ILE A 53 7.38 -4.48 9.50
C ILE A 53 7.54 -5.99 9.73
N ALA A 54 8.20 -6.39 10.81
CA ALA A 54 8.49 -7.79 11.09
C ALA A 54 7.94 -8.27 12.43
N THR A 55 7.64 -9.56 12.51
CA THR A 55 7.51 -10.27 13.79
C THR A 55 8.90 -10.57 14.37
N PRO A 56 9.01 -10.81 15.68
CA PRO A 56 10.12 -11.57 16.24
C PRO A 56 10.24 -12.94 15.57
N ALA A 57 11.45 -13.47 15.53
CA ALA A 57 11.67 -14.84 15.07
C ALA A 57 11.17 -15.83 16.13
N THR A 58 10.52 -16.90 15.69
CA THR A 58 10.00 -17.99 16.53
C THR A 58 10.55 -19.32 16.03
N LYS A 59 10.65 -20.31 16.91
CA LYS A 59 11.07 -21.66 16.52
C LYS A 59 9.85 -22.54 16.28
N SER A 60 9.90 -23.37 15.25
CA SER A 60 8.93 -24.46 15.10
C SER A 60 9.22 -25.56 16.11
N ASP A 61 8.17 -26.21 16.59
CA ASP A 61 8.25 -27.36 17.47
C ASP A 61 8.59 -28.66 16.71
N ALA A 62 8.66 -29.78 17.42
CA ALA A 62 8.93 -31.10 16.85
C ALA A 62 7.88 -31.55 15.81
N SER A 63 6.67 -30.97 15.84
CA SER A 63 5.59 -31.21 14.89
C SER A 63 5.56 -30.21 13.72
N GLY A 64 6.50 -29.28 13.66
CA GLY A 64 6.56 -28.26 12.61
C GLY A 64 5.55 -27.11 12.80
N ASN A 65 5.00 -26.94 14.00
CA ASN A 65 4.09 -25.85 14.32
C ASN A 65 4.86 -24.71 15.00
N CYS A 66 4.45 -23.47 14.72
CA CYS A 66 4.99 -22.30 15.40
C CYS A 66 3.87 -21.30 15.73
N THR A 67 4.06 -20.54 16.80
CA THR A 67 3.09 -19.55 17.27
C THR A 67 3.70 -18.16 17.21
N PHE A 68 2.94 -17.21 16.70
CA PHE A 68 3.30 -15.80 16.61
C PHE A 68 2.38 -14.94 17.47
N ASN A 69 1.06 -15.08 17.30
CA ASN A 69 0.02 -14.26 17.94
C ASN A 69 0.33 -12.76 17.88
N GLN A 70 0.68 -12.26 16.69
CA GLN A 70 1.11 -10.89 16.47
C GLN A 70 0.22 -10.16 15.46
N SER A 71 0.09 -8.86 15.66
CA SER A 71 -0.48 -7.93 14.69
C SER A 71 0.60 -6.94 14.24
N LEU A 72 0.80 -6.85 12.93
CA LEU A 72 1.66 -5.86 12.30
C LEU A 72 0.76 -4.74 11.77
N VAL A 73 1.10 -3.50 12.08
CA VAL A 73 0.15 -2.38 11.94
C VAL A 73 0.74 -1.25 11.11
N TYR A 74 -0.01 -0.84 10.09
CA TYR A 74 0.27 0.36 9.30
C TYR A 74 -0.77 1.43 9.60
N TYR A 75 -0.35 2.57 10.14
CA TYR A 75 -1.27 3.71 10.33
C TYR A 75 -1.32 4.57 9.08
N VAL A 76 -2.54 4.83 8.60
CA VAL A 76 -2.81 5.54 7.36
C VAL A 76 -3.91 6.59 7.55
N SER A 77 -3.83 7.67 6.79
CA SER A 77 -4.95 8.60 6.64
C SER A 77 -6.08 7.98 5.83
N TRP A 78 -7.29 8.53 5.95
CA TRP A 78 -8.43 8.14 5.12
C TRP A 78 -8.14 8.25 3.63
N LYS A 79 -7.49 9.34 3.19
CA LYS A 79 -7.11 9.56 1.78
C LYS A 79 -6.18 8.46 1.26
N GLN A 80 -5.24 8.03 2.10
CA GLN A 80 -4.31 6.96 1.74
C GLN A 80 -5.04 5.61 1.68
N LEU A 81 -5.90 5.28 2.65
CA LEU A 81 -6.71 4.06 2.61
C LEU A 81 -7.59 3.99 1.35
N GLN A 82 -8.28 5.09 1.00
CA GLN A 82 -9.08 5.17 -0.23
C GLN A 82 -8.23 4.93 -1.48
N ARG A 83 -7.03 5.52 -1.53
CA ARG A 83 -6.09 5.32 -2.64
C ARG A 83 -5.65 3.86 -2.76
N LEU A 84 -5.24 3.23 -1.66
CA LEU A 84 -4.82 1.84 -1.62
C LEU A 84 -5.92 0.91 -2.15
N ARG A 85 -7.16 1.13 -1.72
CA ARG A 85 -8.32 0.37 -2.23
C ARG A 85 -8.60 0.63 -3.70
N LYS A 86 -8.56 1.89 -4.13
CA LYS A 86 -8.83 2.27 -5.52
C LYS A 86 -7.82 1.69 -6.51
N LEU A 87 -6.55 1.56 -6.08
CA LEU A 87 -5.46 1.05 -6.89
C LEU A 87 -5.18 -0.44 -6.67
N ASP A 88 -6.06 -1.13 -5.94
CA ASP A 88 -5.93 -2.54 -5.57
C ASP A 88 -4.53 -2.87 -5.04
N ALA A 89 -4.06 -2.04 -4.10
CA ALA A 89 -2.78 -2.23 -3.46
C ALA A 89 -2.73 -3.58 -2.76
N THR A 90 -1.54 -4.17 -2.71
CA THR A 90 -1.31 -5.47 -2.09
C THR A 90 -0.44 -5.34 -0.85
N THR A 91 -0.66 -6.23 0.10
CA THR A 91 0.25 -6.49 1.22
C THR A 91 0.89 -7.86 1.03
N THR A 92 2.21 -7.91 1.01
CA THR A 92 2.97 -9.15 0.85
C THR A 92 3.55 -9.56 2.20
N LEU A 93 3.22 -10.76 2.67
CA LEU A 93 3.88 -11.40 3.78
C LEU A 93 5.07 -12.21 3.27
N HIS A 94 6.27 -11.85 3.68
CA HIS A 94 7.49 -12.61 3.46
C HIS A 94 7.73 -13.53 4.66
N VAL A 95 7.58 -14.83 4.44
CA VAL A 95 7.85 -15.87 5.44
C VAL A 95 9.28 -16.34 5.24
N HIS A 96 10.14 -16.04 6.21
CA HIS A 96 11.52 -16.49 6.24
C HIS A 96 11.62 -17.75 7.10
N GLU A 97 12.08 -18.84 6.51
CA GLU A 97 12.36 -20.09 7.19
C GLU A 97 13.84 -20.42 6.99
N ASN A 98 14.64 -20.32 8.04
CA ASN A 98 16.09 -20.46 7.95
C ASN A 98 16.71 -19.52 6.88
N LYS A 99 17.11 -20.05 5.71
CA LYS A 99 17.65 -19.27 4.57
C LYS A 99 16.65 -19.14 3.41
N GLN A 100 15.49 -19.78 3.50
CA GLN A 100 14.46 -19.74 2.47
C GLN A 100 13.48 -18.60 2.76
N ARG A 101 12.98 -17.98 1.68
CA ARG A 101 12.00 -16.92 1.74
C ARG A 101 10.83 -17.28 0.84
N PHE A 102 9.64 -17.24 1.41
CA PHE A 102 8.38 -17.46 0.72
C PHE A 102 7.51 -16.23 0.81
N ALA A 103 6.52 -16.11 -0.08
CA ALA A 103 5.63 -14.95 -0.16
C ALA A 103 4.15 -15.36 -0.17
N LEU A 104 3.34 -14.62 0.59
CA LEU A 104 1.88 -14.65 0.54
C LEU A 104 1.37 -13.24 0.24
N THR A 105 0.48 -13.09 -0.72
CA THR A 105 -0.03 -11.78 -1.13
C THR A 105 -1.50 -11.64 -0.77
N PHE A 106 -1.85 -10.52 -0.15
CA PHE A 106 -3.22 -10.16 0.21
C PHE A 106 -3.60 -8.87 -0.50
N SER A 107 -4.78 -8.82 -1.12
CA SER A 107 -5.28 -7.56 -1.66
C SER A 107 -5.95 -6.71 -0.56
N ILE A 108 -5.68 -5.41 -0.57
CA ILE A 108 -6.34 -4.44 0.30
C ILE A 108 -7.85 -4.36 -0.02
N SER A 109 -8.30 -4.71 -1.23
CA SER A 109 -9.74 -4.76 -1.55
C SER A 109 -10.47 -5.89 -0.84
N GLU A 110 -9.77 -6.94 -0.42
CA GLU A 110 -10.31 -8.08 0.34
C GLU A 110 -10.17 -7.91 1.86
N ALA A 111 -9.54 -6.82 2.31
CA ALA A 111 -9.37 -6.53 3.73
C ALA A 111 -10.73 -6.34 4.41
N LYS A 112 -10.95 -7.06 5.51
CA LYS A 112 -12.19 -6.95 6.29
C LYS A 112 -12.18 -5.70 7.16
N GLU A 113 -13.32 -5.03 7.23
CA GLU A 113 -13.48 -3.87 8.09
C GLU A 113 -13.79 -4.31 9.52
N VAL A 114 -13.04 -3.78 10.48
CA VAL A 114 -13.35 -3.93 11.90
C VAL A 114 -14.10 -2.69 12.34
N VAL A 115 -15.36 -2.86 12.66
CA VAL A 115 -16.21 -1.78 13.18
C VAL A 115 -16.26 -1.94 14.70
N HIS A 116 -15.88 -0.88 15.40
CA HIS A 116 -15.97 -0.82 16.85
C HIS A 116 -16.91 0.31 17.24
N GLN A 117 -17.65 0.12 18.33
CA GLN A 117 -18.41 1.21 18.97
C GLN A 117 -17.47 2.10 19.81
N ALA A 118 -17.95 3.27 20.22
CA ALA A 118 -17.21 4.20 21.06
C ALA A 118 -16.75 3.52 22.37
N GLY A 119 -15.57 3.90 22.86
CA GLY A 119 -15.00 3.37 24.11
C GLY A 119 -14.11 2.13 23.95
N HIS A 120 -14.09 1.47 22.79
CA HIS A 120 -13.12 0.40 22.53
C HIS A 120 -11.71 0.96 22.33
N LYS A 121 -10.75 0.42 23.10
CA LYS A 121 -9.33 0.72 22.91
C LYS A 121 -8.76 -0.15 21.79
N LEU A 122 -7.73 0.35 21.13
CA LEU A 122 -7.04 -0.35 20.05
C LEU A 122 -6.53 -1.74 20.47
N ASP A 123 -6.10 -1.92 21.72
CA ASP A 123 -5.68 -3.22 22.25
C ASP A 123 -6.81 -4.26 22.28
N GLN A 124 -8.06 -3.84 22.50
CA GLN A 124 -9.22 -4.73 22.46
C GLN A 124 -9.52 -5.16 21.03
N ILE A 125 -9.35 -4.24 20.08
CA ILE A 125 -9.48 -4.50 18.64
C ILE A 125 -8.43 -5.52 18.21
N TYR A 126 -7.17 -5.36 18.62
CA TYR A 126 -6.09 -6.32 18.33
C TYR A 126 -6.39 -7.72 18.83
N LYS A 127 -6.89 -7.84 20.07
CA LYS A 127 -7.29 -9.14 20.64
C LYS A 127 -8.45 -9.77 19.87
N PHE A 128 -9.42 -8.96 19.45
CA PHE A 128 -10.59 -9.43 18.71
C PHE A 128 -10.23 -10.00 17.32
N VAL A 129 -9.29 -9.39 16.61
CA VAL A 129 -8.90 -9.87 15.26
C VAL A 129 -7.83 -10.96 15.28
N ALA A 130 -7.16 -11.19 16.42
CA ALA A 130 -5.99 -12.08 16.51
C ALA A 130 -6.22 -13.52 16.03
N ASP A 131 -7.46 -14.02 16.13
CA ASP A 131 -7.82 -15.40 15.75
C ASP A 131 -8.69 -15.49 14.47
N LYS A 132 -9.01 -14.35 13.86
CA LYS A 132 -9.97 -14.21 12.74
C LYS A 132 -9.33 -14.37 11.36
N GLY A 133 -8.02 -14.60 11.31
CA GLY A 133 -7.29 -14.96 10.09
C GLY A 133 -7.71 -16.32 9.54
N ALA A 134 -7.34 -16.57 8.27
CA ALA A 134 -7.56 -17.83 7.57
C ALA A 134 -6.24 -18.57 7.38
N TRP A 135 -6.31 -19.89 7.19
CA TRP A 135 -5.14 -20.68 6.79
C TRP A 135 -4.80 -20.39 5.33
N CYS A 136 -3.61 -19.86 5.10
CA CYS A 136 -3.06 -19.56 3.78
C CYS A 136 -1.95 -20.56 3.46
N SER A 137 -2.04 -21.21 2.30
CA SER A 137 -0.97 -22.10 1.81
C SER A 137 0.17 -21.30 1.22
N ILE A 138 1.39 -21.61 1.67
CA ILE A 138 2.61 -20.98 1.19
C ILE A 138 2.96 -21.61 -0.16
N GLN A 139 2.87 -20.82 -1.22
CA GLN A 139 3.21 -21.28 -2.56
C GLN A 139 4.71 -21.51 -2.66
N ASN A 140 5.11 -22.55 -3.40
CA ASN A 140 6.51 -22.94 -3.63
C ASN A 140 7.28 -23.47 -2.41
N ALA A 141 6.59 -23.76 -1.29
CA ALA A 141 7.17 -24.55 -0.22
C ALA A 141 7.26 -26.03 -0.64
N THR A 142 8.32 -26.72 -0.20
CA THR A 142 8.51 -28.16 -0.44
C THR A 142 7.49 -29.03 0.29
N GLU A 143 6.92 -28.50 1.36
CA GLU A 143 5.88 -29.15 2.17
C GLU A 143 4.60 -28.32 2.10
N ASN A 144 3.48 -28.89 2.57
CA ASN A 144 2.19 -28.20 2.68
C ASN A 144 2.20 -27.15 3.81
N GLN A 145 3.19 -26.26 3.79
CA GLN A 145 3.39 -25.18 4.74
C GLN A 145 2.21 -24.21 4.68
N GLN A 146 1.69 -23.88 5.85
CA GLN A 146 0.56 -22.98 5.96
C GLN A 146 0.77 -21.97 7.09
N LEU A 147 0.30 -20.75 6.85
CA LEU A 147 0.30 -19.67 7.82
C LEU A 147 -1.13 -19.22 8.05
N LYS A 148 -1.57 -19.15 9.31
CA LYS A 148 -2.84 -18.56 9.68
C LYS A 148 -2.68 -17.06 9.81
N ALA A 149 -3.15 -16.32 8.81
CA ALA A 149 -3.01 -14.88 8.71
C ALA A 149 -4.29 -14.21 8.24
N GLY A 150 -4.43 -12.91 8.51
CA GLY A 150 -5.61 -12.14 8.10
C GLY A 150 -5.29 -10.67 7.94
N LEU A 151 -5.94 -10.04 6.95
CA LEU A 151 -5.83 -8.63 6.63
C LEU A 151 -7.12 -7.90 7.01
N PHE A 152 -6.98 -6.86 7.82
CA PHE A 152 -8.08 -6.06 8.31
C PHE A 152 -7.74 -4.58 8.22
N TYR A 153 -8.76 -3.73 8.28
CA TYR A 153 -8.57 -2.32 8.57
C TYR A 153 -9.60 -1.82 9.57
N VAL A 154 -9.23 -0.81 10.35
CA VAL A 154 -10.06 -0.25 11.42
C VAL A 154 -9.88 1.25 11.48
N GLN A 155 -10.96 1.97 11.79
CA GLN A 155 -10.87 3.37 12.17
C GLN A 155 -10.21 3.47 13.55
N MET A 156 -9.33 4.45 13.74
CA MET A 156 -8.68 4.65 15.04
C MET A 156 -9.70 5.19 16.05
N PRO A 157 -9.77 4.62 17.27
CA PRO A 157 -10.70 5.10 18.29
C PRO A 157 -10.34 6.52 18.72
N ASP A 158 -11.34 7.37 18.85
CA ASP A 158 -11.17 8.72 19.37
C ASP A 158 -10.73 8.65 20.83
N ASN A 159 -9.56 9.21 21.16
CA ASN A 159 -9.02 9.22 22.53
C ASN A 159 -9.88 10.03 23.53
N ASN A 160 -10.96 10.67 23.07
CA ASN A 160 -11.61 11.75 23.80
C ASN A 160 -12.92 11.38 24.51
N ASN A 161 -13.31 10.10 24.59
CA ASN A 161 -14.57 9.75 25.25
C ASN A 161 -14.47 8.50 26.13
N ALA A 162 -14.38 8.75 27.44
CA ALA A 162 -14.76 7.82 28.50
C ALA A 162 -16.29 7.71 28.55
N ILE A 163 -16.88 6.98 27.59
CA ILE A 163 -18.31 6.68 27.61
C ILE A 163 -18.47 5.19 27.83
N SER A 164 -18.80 4.84 29.08
CA SER A 164 -19.24 3.51 29.49
C SER A 164 -20.72 3.37 29.12
N VAL A 165 -21.02 2.74 27.99
CA VAL A 165 -22.38 2.28 27.68
C VAL A 165 -22.37 0.78 27.41
N THR A 166 -23.40 0.15 27.96
CA THR A 166 -23.71 -1.27 28.04
C THR A 166 -23.48 -2.05 26.74
N THR A 167 -22.65 -3.09 26.87
CA THR A 167 -22.27 -4.12 25.88
C THR A 167 -21.58 -3.59 24.61
N PRO A 168 -20.30 -3.18 24.73
CA PRO A 168 -19.53 -2.69 23.60
C PRO A 168 -19.19 -3.89 22.68
N SER A 169 -19.72 -3.88 21.45
CA SER A 169 -19.50 -4.96 20.47
C SER A 169 -18.54 -4.53 19.37
N ILE A 170 -17.54 -5.36 19.10
CA ILE A 170 -16.66 -5.26 17.93
C ILE A 170 -17.20 -6.22 16.87
N GLN A 171 -17.33 -5.76 15.63
CA GLN A 171 -17.91 -6.52 14.53
C GLN A 171 -16.94 -6.57 13.34
N LEU A 172 -16.93 -7.70 12.63
CA LEU A 172 -16.28 -7.82 11.32
C LEU A 172 -17.32 -7.64 10.23
N ARG A 173 -17.08 -6.68 9.33
CA ARG A 173 -17.86 -6.53 8.11
C ARG A 173 -17.07 -7.07 6.92
N SER A 174 -17.82 -7.61 5.96
CA SER A 174 -17.28 -7.94 4.65
C SER A 174 -16.65 -6.70 4.02
N PRO A 175 -15.62 -6.87 3.17
CA PRO A 175 -14.94 -5.73 2.55
C PRO A 175 -15.94 -4.83 1.82
N PRO A 176 -15.88 -3.50 1.98
CA PRO A 176 -16.74 -2.61 1.21
C PRO A 176 -16.51 -2.75 -0.30
N PRO A 177 -17.47 -2.33 -1.13
CA PRO A 177 -17.24 -2.28 -2.57
C PRO A 177 -16.04 -1.39 -2.91
N THR A 178 -15.14 -1.90 -3.76
CA THR A 178 -13.97 -1.16 -4.23
C THR A 178 -14.42 0.10 -4.98
N PRO A 179 -13.92 1.30 -4.64
CA PRO A 179 -14.31 2.53 -5.34
C PRO A 179 -13.90 2.46 -6.81
N SER A 180 -14.88 2.53 -7.72
CA SER A 180 -14.66 2.41 -9.15
C SER A 180 -13.91 3.61 -9.73
N ILE A 181 -12.96 3.37 -10.64
CA ILE A 181 -12.37 4.43 -11.47
C ILE A 181 -13.44 4.86 -12.50
N PRO A 182 -13.85 6.13 -12.55
CA PRO A 182 -14.66 6.61 -13.66
C PRO A 182 -13.88 6.40 -14.95
N LYS A 183 -14.31 5.46 -15.79
CA LYS A 183 -13.76 5.31 -17.14
C LYS A 183 -14.10 6.59 -17.88
N ARG A 184 -13.11 7.46 -18.09
CA ARG A 184 -13.27 8.62 -18.97
C ARG A 184 -13.52 8.06 -20.37
N VAL A 185 -14.77 8.03 -20.79
CA VAL A 185 -15.16 7.61 -22.14
C VAL A 185 -14.61 8.68 -23.08
N ASN A 186 -13.46 8.41 -23.70
CA ASN A 186 -12.98 9.17 -24.84
C ASN A 186 -13.84 8.79 -26.05
N THR A 187 -15.00 9.43 -26.18
CA THR A 187 -15.77 9.40 -27.43
C THR A 187 -15.14 10.39 -28.40
N MET A 188 -14.09 9.97 -29.12
CA MET A 188 -13.75 10.61 -30.39
C MET A 188 -14.66 10.02 -31.47
N ALA A 189 -15.67 10.79 -31.90
CA ALA A 189 -16.11 10.92 -33.29
C ALA A 189 -17.43 11.70 -33.35
N SER A 190 -17.38 12.89 -33.94
CA SER A 190 -18.21 13.29 -35.10
C SER A 190 -18.52 14.80 -35.08
N SER A 191 -18.04 15.45 -36.13
CA SER A 191 -18.19 16.85 -36.47
C SER A 191 -19.63 17.38 -36.32
N ARG A 192 -19.81 18.43 -35.53
CA ARG A 192 -20.84 19.44 -35.82
C ARG A 192 -20.21 20.84 -35.78
N ARG A 193 -20.00 21.38 -36.97
CA ARG A 193 -19.78 22.81 -37.22
C ARG A 193 -20.89 23.58 -36.51
N LYS A 194 -20.56 24.29 -35.43
CA LYS A 194 -21.40 25.39 -34.93
C LYS A 194 -20.78 26.69 -35.44
N LYS A 195 -21.52 27.32 -36.36
CA LYS A 195 -21.27 28.68 -36.86
C LYS A 195 -21.21 29.63 -35.66
N VAL A 196 -20.08 30.30 -35.48
CA VAL A 196 -19.96 31.45 -34.59
C VAL A 196 -20.44 32.67 -35.38
N LEU A 197 -21.58 33.22 -34.99
CA LEU A 197 -22.05 34.52 -35.46
C LEU A 197 -21.25 35.60 -34.74
N SER A 198 -20.49 36.35 -35.54
CA SER A 198 -19.87 37.61 -35.20
C SER A 198 -20.95 38.66 -34.90
N ILE A 199 -20.85 39.34 -33.75
CA ILE A 199 -21.47 40.65 -33.54
C ILE A 199 -20.34 41.62 -33.18
N LEU A 200 -20.26 42.66 -34.00
CA LEU A 200 -19.38 43.81 -33.89
C LEU A 200 -19.44 44.46 -32.50
N GLY A 201 -18.28 44.90 -32.04
CA GLY A 201 -18.10 45.92 -31.01
C GLY A 201 -16.75 46.57 -31.20
N SER A 202 -16.66 47.49 -32.15
CA SER A 202 -15.48 48.29 -32.47
C SER A 202 -15.11 49.22 -31.33
N SER A 203 -13.83 49.27 -30.93
CA SER A 203 -13.16 50.56 -30.69
C SER A 203 -11.64 50.42 -30.82
N SER A 204 -11.14 51.19 -31.77
CA SER A 204 -9.77 51.53 -32.14
C SER A 204 -8.83 51.78 -30.96
N HIS A 205 -7.58 51.31 -31.05
CA HIS A 205 -6.44 52.22 -31.12
C HIS A 205 -5.19 51.50 -31.66
N THR A 206 -4.63 52.11 -32.69
CA THR A 206 -3.41 51.81 -33.41
C THR A 206 -2.17 52.10 -32.57
N THR A 207 -1.10 51.31 -32.70
CA THR A 207 0.24 51.78 -33.13
C THR A 207 1.26 50.63 -33.32
N LYS A 208 1.70 50.49 -34.58
CA LYS A 208 3.09 50.32 -35.06
C LYS A 208 3.95 49.11 -34.62
N LEU A 209 4.06 48.17 -35.58
CA LEU A 209 5.27 47.48 -36.10
C LEU A 209 6.58 48.33 -36.02
N PRO A 210 7.80 47.72 -36.01
CA PRO A 210 8.24 46.90 -37.15
C PRO A 210 9.16 45.69 -36.87
N ASP A 211 9.22 44.88 -37.94
CA ASP A 211 10.12 43.79 -38.28
C ASP A 211 11.58 43.91 -37.83
N LYS A 212 12.18 42.75 -37.50
CA LYS A 212 13.53 42.43 -38.01
C LYS A 212 13.77 40.94 -38.20
N LYS A 213 14.01 40.64 -39.47
CA LYS A 213 14.49 39.42 -40.11
C LYS A 213 15.99 39.24 -39.84
N SER A 214 16.43 38.04 -39.47
CA SER A 214 17.76 37.53 -39.83
C SER A 214 17.90 36.03 -39.54
N ALA A 215 18.21 35.30 -40.61
CA ALA A 215 18.75 33.95 -40.62
C ALA A 215 20.15 33.91 -39.97
N ASP A 216 20.60 32.77 -39.44
CA ASP A 216 21.39 31.76 -40.17
C ASP A 216 22.19 30.86 -39.22
N LYS A 217 22.46 29.63 -39.72
CA LYS A 217 23.61 28.74 -39.43
C LYS A 217 23.84 28.04 -38.07
N LYS A 218 23.66 26.72 -38.14
CA LYS A 218 24.73 25.67 -38.12
C LYS A 218 25.55 25.52 -36.84
N SER A 219 25.44 24.36 -36.18
CA SER A 219 26.53 23.35 -36.06
C SER A 219 26.14 22.16 -35.18
N ALA A 220 26.59 20.99 -35.60
CA ALA A 220 26.46 19.69 -34.94
C ALA A 220 27.37 19.55 -33.71
N SER A 221 27.03 18.65 -32.78
CA SER A 221 27.87 17.46 -32.53
C SER A 221 27.28 16.61 -31.41
N THR A 222 27.20 15.33 -31.73
CA THR A 222 26.93 14.19 -30.87
C THR A 222 28.13 13.97 -29.95
N ALA A 223 27.93 13.94 -28.63
CA ALA A 223 28.96 13.54 -27.68
C ALA A 223 28.49 12.29 -26.91
N ALA A 224 29.21 11.19 -27.15
CA ALA A 224 29.06 9.92 -26.45
C ALA A 224 29.63 10.01 -25.02
N PRO A 225 29.11 9.22 -24.06
CA PRO A 225 29.63 9.19 -22.70
C PRO A 225 30.96 8.38 -22.61
N PRO A 226 31.86 8.74 -21.69
CA PRO A 226 33.19 8.10 -21.52
C PRO A 226 33.11 6.73 -20.82
N PRO A 227 34.12 5.85 -21.00
CA PRO A 227 34.17 4.51 -20.43
C PRO A 227 34.55 4.49 -18.93
N PRO A 228 34.20 3.41 -18.19
CA PRO A 228 34.45 3.29 -16.75
C PRO A 228 35.92 2.99 -16.39
N PRO A 229 36.36 3.34 -15.17
CA PRO A 229 37.75 3.18 -14.71
C PRO A 229 38.13 1.73 -14.37
N ALA A 230 39.42 1.43 -14.56
CA ALA A 230 40.06 0.13 -14.43
C ALA A 230 40.19 -0.38 -12.98
N VAL A 231 40.07 -1.70 -12.83
CA VAL A 231 40.28 -2.46 -11.59
C VAL A 231 41.79 -2.64 -11.34
N PRO A 232 42.31 -2.39 -10.12
CA PRO A 232 43.70 -2.73 -9.77
C PRO A 232 43.85 -4.22 -9.36
N PRO A 233 45.02 -4.84 -9.61
CA PRO A 233 45.28 -6.25 -9.31
C PRO A 233 45.61 -6.49 -7.81
N PRO A 234 45.53 -7.75 -7.35
CA PRO A 234 45.58 -8.10 -5.93
C PRO A 234 47.02 -8.27 -5.40
N LEU A 235 47.22 -7.86 -4.15
CA LEU A 235 48.18 -8.42 -3.18
C LEU A 235 47.57 -8.33 -1.78
#